data_AF-A0A9P8IGN9-F1
#
_entry.id   AF-A0A9P8IGN9-F1
#
_cell.length_a   1.000
_cell.length_b   1.000
_cell.length_c   1.000
_cell.angle_alpha   90.00
_cell.angle_beta   90.00
_cell.angle_gamma   90.00
#
_symmetry.space_group_name_H-M   'P 1'
#
loop_
_entity.id
_entity.type
_entity.pdbx_description
1 polymer ?
#
loop_
_entity_poly.entity_id
_entity_poly.type
_entity_poly.pdbx_seq_one_letter_code
_entity_poly.pdbx_strand_id
1 'polypeptide(L)'
;EAEGEGGSDLMRTHYSCETGMYRFIPHHVPRPVAVGTYKSRPNVHFFLMEYVEMIDGDIPPPEPIIRPIVTLHRESLGKSPDGKFGSSVNSWFGHLVLPSVWEDSWEVWWTNHMKAVLAREETRRGPHTPEDKELVETYISKVLPRYLRPLETDGRSVTPCLVHTDLWPGNFKFKPDDETVIIFDSNTLWAHNERKPVLSTVVALFSNRRQ
;
A
#
# COMPACT_ATOMS: atom_id res chain seq x y z
N GLU A 1 0.92 -10.69 15.99
CA GLU A 1 2.31 -10.61 16.47
C GLU A 1 3.26 -11.09 15.38
N ALA A 2 4.53 -10.71 15.45
CA ALA A 2 5.58 -11.15 14.52
C ALA A 2 6.93 -11.26 15.23
N GLU A 3 7.82 -12.13 14.74
CA GLU A 3 9.12 -12.38 15.37
C GLU A 3 10.29 -11.73 14.61
N GLY A 4 11.39 -11.43 15.32
CA GLY A 4 12.62 -10.91 14.74
C GLY A 4 12.57 -9.44 14.36
N GLU A 5 13.70 -8.92 13.87
CA GLU A 5 13.85 -7.53 13.43
C GLU A 5 12.81 -7.13 12.38
N GLY A 6 12.62 -7.98 11.36
CA GLY A 6 11.58 -7.78 10.34
C GLY A 6 10.16 -7.80 10.92
N GLY A 7 9.92 -8.55 12.00
CA GLY A 7 8.64 -8.52 12.73
C GLY A 7 8.41 -7.17 13.43
N SER A 8 9.46 -6.57 14.00
CA SER A 8 9.36 -5.23 14.61
C SER A 8 8.99 -4.17 13.58
N ASP A 9 9.68 -4.18 12.43
CA ASP A 9 9.43 -3.25 11.33
C ASP A 9 8.03 -3.42 10.73
N LEU A 10 7.56 -4.65 10.58
CA LEU A 10 6.21 -4.95 10.12
C LEU A 10 5.16 -4.34 11.06
N MET A 11 5.27 -4.57 12.38
CA MET A 11 4.30 -4.03 13.34
C MET A 11 4.32 -2.50 13.37
N ARG A 12 5.51 -1.87 13.26
CA ARG A 12 5.63 -0.40 13.18
C ARG A 12 5.05 0.15 11.88
N THR A 13 5.21 -0.57 10.77
CA THR A 13 4.62 -0.22 9.47
C THR A 13 3.10 -0.22 9.59
N HIS A 14 2.48 -1.30 10.06
CA HIS A 14 1.02 -1.35 10.23
C HIS A 14 0.52 -0.22 11.15
N TYR A 15 1.18 0.00 12.29
CA TYR A 15 0.82 1.11 13.17
C TYR A 15 0.88 2.47 12.45
N SER A 16 1.95 2.74 11.70
CA SER A 16 2.13 3.98 10.96
C SER A 16 1.08 4.16 9.86
N CYS A 17 0.79 3.10 9.10
CA CYS A 17 -0.17 3.12 8.00
C CYS A 17 -1.59 3.36 8.51
N GLU A 18 -2.03 2.58 9.51
CA GLU A 18 -3.36 2.74 10.09
C GLU A 18 -3.52 4.10 10.78
N THR A 19 -2.45 4.62 11.40
CA THR A 19 -2.47 5.98 12.00
C THR A 19 -2.65 7.05 10.93
N GLY A 20 -1.98 6.89 9.78
CA GLY A 20 -2.13 7.78 8.62
C GLY A 20 -3.56 7.80 8.10
N MET A 21 -4.16 6.62 7.91
CA MET A 21 -5.55 6.48 7.46
C MET A 21 -6.54 7.07 8.49
N TYR A 22 -6.42 6.68 9.76
CA TYR A 22 -7.30 7.09 10.84
C TYR A 22 -7.34 8.61 11.01
N ARG A 23 -6.22 9.31 10.76
CA ARG A 23 -6.15 10.77 10.80
C ARG A 23 -7.13 11.44 9.82
N PHE A 24 -7.39 10.85 8.67
CA PHE A 24 -8.22 11.44 7.61
C PHE A 24 -9.63 10.87 7.52
N ILE A 25 -9.82 9.60 7.89
CA ILE A 25 -11.12 8.90 7.83
C ILE A 25 -11.39 8.09 9.11
N PRO A 26 -11.43 8.73 10.31
CA PRO A 26 -11.49 8.05 11.60
C PRO A 26 -12.76 7.20 11.81
N HIS A 27 -13.82 7.46 11.05
CA HIS A 27 -15.07 6.68 11.12
C HIS A 27 -15.01 5.35 10.36
N HIS A 28 -14.02 5.19 9.48
CA HIS A 28 -13.89 4.06 8.56
C HIS A 28 -12.65 3.21 8.82
N VAL A 29 -11.87 3.51 9.86
CA VAL A 29 -10.62 2.82 10.19
C VAL A 29 -10.64 2.53 11.69
N PRO A 30 -10.40 1.30 12.14
CA PRO A 30 -10.30 1.02 13.57
C PRO A 30 -9.14 1.81 14.18
N ARG A 31 -9.33 2.43 15.34
CA ARG A 31 -8.32 3.31 15.94
C ARG A 31 -7.03 2.56 16.30
N PRO A 32 -5.85 2.93 15.78
CA PRO A 32 -4.56 2.40 16.25
C PRO A 32 -4.33 2.76 17.71
N VAL A 33 -3.88 1.80 18.51
CA VAL A 33 -3.71 1.98 19.96
C VAL A 33 -2.24 2.00 20.34
N ALA A 34 -1.47 0.99 19.93
CA ALA A 34 -0.08 0.86 20.32
C ALA A 34 0.70 -0.09 19.41
N VAL A 35 2.02 0.04 19.41
CA VAL A 35 2.97 -0.94 18.87
C VAL A 35 4.05 -1.18 19.91
N GLY A 36 4.51 -2.43 20.04
CA GLY A 36 5.49 -2.76 21.07
C GLY A 36 6.12 -4.14 20.93
N THR A 37 6.94 -4.47 21.92
CA THR A 37 7.65 -5.75 22.06
C THR A 37 7.25 -6.41 23.37
N TYR A 38 7.01 -7.71 23.36
CA TYR A 38 6.69 -8.45 24.58
C TYR A 38 7.86 -8.41 25.56
N LYS A 39 7.57 -8.11 26.83
CA LYS A 39 8.60 -8.13 27.90
C LYS A 39 9.16 -9.53 28.14
N SER A 40 8.31 -10.56 28.11
CA SER A 40 8.69 -11.95 28.34
C SER A 40 9.27 -12.65 27.10
N ARG A 41 8.98 -12.12 25.90
CA ARG A 41 9.46 -12.63 24.60
C ARG A 41 10.07 -11.46 23.80
N PRO A 42 11.33 -11.06 24.08
CA PRO A 42 11.94 -9.87 23.47
C PRO A 42 12.06 -9.90 21.94
N ASN A 43 11.97 -11.09 21.34
CA ASN A 43 11.98 -11.29 19.90
C ASN A 43 10.59 -11.19 19.26
N VAL A 44 9.55 -10.81 20.01
CA VAL A 44 8.15 -10.89 19.57
C VAL A 44 7.51 -9.53 19.71
N HIS A 45 6.92 -9.07 18.63
CA HIS A 45 6.40 -7.72 18.46
C HIS A 45 4.89 -7.76 18.20
N PHE A 46 4.19 -6.73 18.63
CA PHE A 46 2.74 -6.62 18.48
C PHE A 46 2.34 -5.22 18.00
N PHE A 47 1.19 -5.18 17.33
CA PHE A 47 0.42 -3.99 17.03
C PHE A 47 -0.99 -4.18 17.61
N LEU A 48 -1.51 -3.16 18.29
CA LEU A 48 -2.84 -3.12 18.86
C LEU A 48 -3.67 -2.05 18.17
N MET A 49 -4.91 -2.42 17.86
CA MET A 49 -5.90 -1.58 17.22
C MET A 49 -7.26 -1.80 17.91
N GLU A 50 -8.15 -0.83 17.80
CA GLU A 50 -9.53 -0.93 18.26
C GLU A 50 -10.20 -2.19 17.71
N TYR A 51 -10.90 -2.90 18.58
CA TYR A 51 -11.81 -3.94 18.12
C TYR A 51 -13.09 -3.30 17.62
N VAL A 52 -13.40 -3.54 16.34
CA VAL A 52 -14.65 -3.10 15.71
C VAL A 52 -15.37 -4.36 15.27
N GLU A 53 -16.61 -4.53 15.72
CA GLU A 53 -17.46 -5.63 15.25
C GLU A 53 -17.73 -5.43 13.75
N MET A 54 -17.53 -6.48 12.97
CA MET A 54 -17.68 -6.50 11.52
C MET A 54 -18.44 -7.74 11.11
N ILE A 55 -19.35 -7.60 10.15
CA ILE A 55 -20.13 -8.73 9.64
C ILE A 55 -19.31 -9.48 8.59
N ASP A 56 -19.22 -10.80 8.76
CA ASP A 56 -18.83 -11.71 7.70
C ASP A 56 -20.05 -11.99 6.81
N GLY A 57 -20.03 -11.47 5.59
CA GLY A 57 -21.15 -11.56 4.66
C GLY A 57 -20.72 -11.25 3.23
N ASP A 58 -21.70 -10.89 2.41
CA ASP A 58 -21.45 -10.49 1.03
C ASP A 58 -20.54 -9.25 0.95
N ILE A 59 -19.77 -9.16 -0.13
CA ILE A 59 -18.93 -8.00 -0.41
C ILE A 59 -19.85 -6.77 -0.51
N PRO A 60 -19.59 -5.69 0.28
CA PRO A 60 -20.34 -4.46 0.17
C PRO A 60 -20.49 -3.97 -1.28
N PRO A 61 -21.60 -3.33 -1.66
CA PRO A 61 -21.71 -2.72 -2.97
C PRO A 61 -20.59 -1.66 -3.16
N PRO A 62 -20.21 -1.32 -4.40
CA PRO A 62 -19.07 -0.45 -4.65
C PRO A 62 -19.15 0.93 -3.98
N GLU A 63 -20.35 1.50 -3.86
CA GLU A 63 -20.53 2.89 -3.42
C GLU A 63 -20.11 3.12 -1.95
N PRO A 64 -20.57 2.32 -0.96
CA PRO A 64 -20.07 2.38 0.42
C PRO A 64 -18.57 2.13 0.58
N ILE A 65 -17.94 1.38 -0.33
CA ILE A 65 -16.48 1.13 -0.31
C ILE A 65 -15.71 2.34 -0.87
N ILE A 66 -16.20 2.91 -1.98
CA ILE A 66 -15.49 3.98 -2.70
C ILE A 66 -15.58 5.30 -1.94
N ARG A 67 -16.72 5.59 -1.30
CA ARG A 67 -16.97 6.85 -0.57
C ARG A 67 -15.86 7.19 0.45
N PRO A 68 -15.45 6.30 1.37
CA PRO A 68 -14.34 6.57 2.29
C PRO A 68 -12.98 6.71 1.59
N ILE A 69 -12.73 5.98 0.50
CA ILE A 69 -11.47 6.11 -0.29
C ILE A 69 -11.39 7.48 -0.98
N VAL A 70 -12.49 7.94 -1.59
CA VAL A 70 -12.56 9.28 -2.18
C VAL A 70 -12.35 10.34 -1.11
N THR A 71 -12.96 10.15 0.07
CA THR A 71 -12.76 11.05 1.21
C THR A 71 -11.30 11.08 1.65
N LEU A 72 -10.66 9.92 1.84
CA LEU A 72 -9.24 9.82 2.15
C LEU A 72 -8.37 10.59 1.15
N HIS A 73 -8.55 10.33 -0.16
CA HIS A 73 -7.76 10.99 -1.20
C HIS A 73 -7.95 12.50 -1.18
N ARG A 74 -9.20 12.97 -1.06
CA ARG A 74 -9.53 14.40 -1.03
C ARG A 74 -8.98 15.10 0.21
N GLU A 75 -9.21 14.51 1.38
CA GLU A 75 -8.83 15.13 2.66
C GLU A 75 -7.32 15.09 2.90
N SER A 76 -6.58 14.15 2.28
CA SER A 76 -5.13 14.05 2.39
C SER A 76 -4.36 14.77 1.27
N LEU A 77 -5.03 15.18 0.18
CA LEU A 77 -4.38 15.79 -0.98
C LEU A 77 -3.46 16.96 -0.59
N GLY A 78 -2.19 16.89 -1.00
CA GLY A 78 -1.19 17.93 -0.74
C GLY A 78 -0.70 17.99 0.71
N LYS A 79 -1.07 17.03 1.56
CA LYS A 79 -0.63 16.95 2.97
C LYS A 79 0.55 16.01 3.19
N SER A 80 1.16 15.52 2.10
CA SER A 80 2.39 14.73 2.17
C SER A 80 3.53 15.55 2.76
N PRO A 81 4.42 14.95 3.59
CA PRO A 81 5.66 15.59 4.01
C PRO A 81 6.45 16.15 2.82
N ASP A 82 6.78 17.45 2.89
CA ASP A 82 7.48 18.21 1.85
C ASP A 82 6.86 18.12 0.43
N GLY A 83 5.60 17.70 0.32
CA GLY A 83 4.92 17.52 -0.97
C GLY A 83 5.43 16.32 -1.80
N LYS A 84 6.18 15.38 -1.20
CA LYS A 84 6.83 14.27 -1.91
C LYS A 84 5.97 13.01 -2.02
N PHE A 85 6.30 12.13 -2.95
CA PHE A 85 5.78 10.77 -3.05
C PHE A 85 6.61 9.81 -2.20
N GLY A 86 5.99 8.83 -1.57
CA GLY A 86 6.71 7.86 -0.72
C GLY A 86 6.04 7.61 0.62
N SER A 87 6.80 7.06 1.57
CA SER A 87 6.36 6.82 2.93
C SER A 87 7.55 6.82 3.90
N SER A 88 7.29 7.13 5.16
CA SER A 88 8.29 7.02 6.24
C SER A 88 8.62 5.57 6.60
N VAL A 89 7.83 4.62 6.11
CA VAL A 89 8.00 3.18 6.33
C VAL A 89 8.02 2.44 4.99
N ASN A 90 8.78 1.36 4.91
CA ASN A 90 8.77 0.50 3.73
C ASN A 90 7.42 -0.18 3.58
N SER A 91 7.05 -0.47 2.34
CA SER A 91 5.83 -1.21 2.03
C SER A 91 5.99 -2.69 2.36
N TRP A 92 4.99 -3.28 2.99
CA TRP A 92 4.95 -4.71 3.29
C TRP A 92 3.77 -5.39 2.58
N PHE A 93 4.07 -6.43 1.79
CA PHE A 93 3.08 -7.28 1.14
C PHE A 93 3.37 -8.73 1.51
N GLY A 94 2.84 -9.18 2.66
CA GLY A 94 3.29 -10.41 3.30
C GLY A 94 4.80 -10.34 3.61
N HIS A 95 5.58 -11.31 3.11
CA HIS A 95 7.05 -11.31 3.29
C HIS A 95 7.82 -10.50 2.24
N LEU A 96 7.12 -9.75 1.39
CA LEU A 96 7.74 -8.88 0.40
C LEU A 96 7.83 -7.46 0.96
N VAL A 97 9.06 -7.04 1.28
CA VAL A 97 9.37 -5.66 1.64
C VAL A 97 9.79 -4.92 0.38
N LEU A 98 9.13 -3.79 0.09
CA LEU A 98 9.49 -2.89 -1.01
C LEU A 98 9.87 -1.52 -0.43
N PRO A 99 11.00 -0.93 -0.85
CA PRO A 99 11.37 0.41 -0.42
C PRO A 99 10.31 1.45 -0.79
N SER A 100 10.03 2.37 0.14
CA SER A 100 9.10 3.50 -0.06
C SER A 100 9.82 4.85 -0.02
N VAL A 101 10.98 4.95 -0.67
CA VAL A 101 11.86 6.15 -0.63
C VAL A 101 11.10 7.39 -1.10
N TRP A 102 11.38 8.54 -0.48
CA TRP A 102 10.77 9.82 -0.83
C TRP A 102 11.31 10.35 -2.16
N GLU A 103 10.41 10.81 -3.03
CA GLU A 103 10.75 11.33 -4.36
C GLU A 103 9.85 12.52 -4.73
N ASP A 104 10.37 13.44 -5.52
CA ASP A 104 9.62 14.63 -5.98
C ASP A 104 8.75 14.36 -7.21
N SER A 105 9.13 13.40 -8.06
CA SER A 105 8.40 13.04 -9.28
C SER A 105 7.72 11.69 -9.14
N TRP A 106 6.45 11.63 -9.55
CA TRP A 106 5.69 10.40 -9.62
C TRP A 106 6.26 9.42 -10.65
N GLU A 107 6.72 9.90 -11.82
CA GLU A 107 7.40 9.07 -12.83
C GLU A 107 8.63 8.37 -12.22
N VAL A 108 9.47 9.13 -11.51
CA VAL A 108 10.70 8.62 -10.89
C VAL A 108 10.36 7.61 -9.79
N TRP A 109 9.46 7.98 -8.88
CA TRP A 109 9.05 7.11 -7.77
C TRP A 109 8.51 5.77 -8.28
N TRP A 110 7.58 5.82 -9.23
CA TRP A 110 6.97 4.61 -9.79
C TRP A 110 7.98 3.73 -10.50
N THR A 111 8.88 4.34 -11.28
CA THR A 111 9.91 3.63 -12.01
C THR A 111 10.86 2.90 -11.05
N ASN A 112 11.28 3.57 -9.98
CA ASN A 112 12.13 2.97 -8.94
C ASN A 112 11.40 1.84 -8.21
N HIS A 113 10.12 2.02 -7.88
CA HIS A 113 9.29 0.99 -7.26
C HIS A 113 9.18 -0.26 -8.14
N MET A 114 8.90 -0.10 -9.44
CA MET A 114 8.79 -1.22 -10.38
C MET A 114 10.12 -1.94 -10.60
N LYS A 115 11.24 -1.20 -10.65
CA LYS A 115 12.58 -1.81 -10.68
C LYS A 115 12.81 -2.68 -9.44
N ALA A 116 12.44 -2.21 -8.26
CA ALA A 116 12.57 -2.98 -7.02
C ALA A 116 11.69 -4.25 -7.03
N VAL A 117 10.46 -4.16 -7.53
CA VAL A 117 9.55 -5.31 -7.71
C VAL A 117 10.17 -6.35 -8.64
N LEU A 118 10.68 -5.93 -9.80
CA LEU A 118 11.24 -6.83 -10.82
C LEU A 118 12.55 -7.47 -10.35
N ALA A 119 13.44 -6.72 -9.72
CA ALA A 119 14.67 -7.27 -9.14
C ALA A 119 14.39 -8.31 -8.05
N ARG A 120 13.35 -8.07 -7.25
CA ARG A 120 12.92 -9.00 -6.19
C ARG A 120 12.25 -10.24 -6.75
N GLU A 121 11.54 -10.12 -7.86
CA GLU A 121 10.99 -11.24 -8.62
C GLU A 121 12.12 -12.12 -9.18
N GLU A 122 13.12 -11.54 -9.84
CA GLU A 122 14.30 -12.25 -10.36
C GLU A 122 15.05 -12.98 -9.24
N THR A 123 15.25 -12.32 -8.10
CA THR A 123 15.89 -12.93 -6.92
C THR A 123 15.14 -14.17 -6.42
N ARG A 124 13.80 -14.20 -6.55
CA ARG A 124 12.97 -15.31 -6.07
C ARG A 124 12.76 -16.42 -7.10
N ARG A 125 12.66 -16.07 -8.38
CA ARG A 125 12.39 -17.04 -9.47
C ARG A 125 13.66 -17.55 -10.15
N GLY A 126 14.78 -16.87 -9.97
CA GLY A 126 16.02 -17.11 -10.69
C GLY A 126 16.22 -16.09 -11.82
N PRO A 127 17.40 -16.12 -12.48
CA PRO A 127 17.77 -15.14 -13.48
C PRO A 127 16.77 -15.04 -14.63
N HIS A 128 16.51 -13.82 -15.09
CA HIS A 128 15.69 -13.55 -16.26
C HIS A 128 16.34 -14.08 -17.54
N THR A 129 15.50 -14.58 -18.45
CA THR A 129 15.95 -14.94 -19.81
C THR A 129 16.37 -13.68 -20.58
N PRO A 130 17.10 -13.80 -21.71
CA PRO A 130 17.37 -12.66 -22.59
C PRO A 130 16.09 -11.91 -23.00
N GLU A 131 15.02 -12.64 -23.30
CA GLU A 131 13.72 -12.07 -23.69
C GLU A 131 13.05 -11.31 -22.54
N ASP A 132 13.10 -11.85 -21.31
CA ASP A 132 12.59 -11.18 -20.11
C ASP A 132 13.33 -9.86 -19.86
N LYS A 133 14.67 -9.86 -20.03
CA LYS A 133 15.50 -8.64 -19.86
C LYS A 133 15.17 -7.57 -20.89
N GLU A 134 14.98 -7.96 -22.16
CA GLU A 134 14.56 -7.02 -23.21
C GLU A 134 13.17 -6.44 -22.91
N LEU A 135 12.25 -7.26 -22.41
CA LEU A 135 10.91 -6.83 -22.02
C LEU A 135 10.96 -5.87 -20.82
N VAL A 136 11.73 -6.19 -19.77
CA VAL A 136 11.92 -5.33 -18.60
C VAL A 136 12.53 -4.00 -19.02
N GLU A 137 13.57 -4.01 -19.84
CA GLU A 137 14.21 -2.78 -20.33
C GLU A 137 13.22 -1.94 -21.15
N THR A 138 12.44 -2.56 -22.03
CA THR A 138 11.39 -1.87 -22.81
C THR A 138 10.31 -1.29 -21.91
N TYR A 139 9.87 -2.04 -20.90
CA TYR A 139 8.87 -1.60 -19.94
C TYR A 139 9.34 -0.35 -19.17
N ILE A 140 10.56 -0.42 -18.62
CA ILE A 140 11.14 0.67 -17.83
C ILE A 140 11.50 1.89 -18.69
N SER A 141 12.13 1.71 -19.85
CA SER A 141 12.67 2.81 -20.64
C SER A 141 11.65 3.47 -21.58
N LYS A 142 10.61 2.74 -22.01
CA LYS A 142 9.62 3.23 -22.98
C LYS A 142 8.21 3.29 -22.41
N VAL A 143 7.74 2.21 -21.80
CA VAL A 143 6.33 2.12 -21.37
C VAL A 143 6.06 3.06 -20.20
N LEU A 144 6.81 2.95 -19.10
CA LEU A 144 6.59 3.78 -17.91
C LEU A 144 6.66 5.29 -18.22
N PRO A 145 7.70 5.80 -18.91
CA PRO A 145 7.75 7.21 -19.27
C PRO A 145 6.59 7.67 -20.14
N ARG A 146 6.14 6.84 -21.09
CA ARG A 146 5.07 7.23 -22.02
C ARG A 146 3.74 7.48 -21.32
N TYR A 147 3.47 6.77 -20.22
CA TYR A 147 2.23 6.94 -19.45
C TYR A 147 2.37 7.91 -18.29
N LEU A 148 3.52 7.95 -17.62
CA LEU A 148 3.71 8.72 -16.40
C LEU A 148 4.20 10.14 -16.66
N ARG A 149 5.16 10.31 -17.56
CA ARG A 149 5.74 11.63 -17.86
C ARG A 149 4.69 12.68 -18.23
N PRO A 150 3.69 12.37 -19.09
CA PRO A 150 2.66 13.35 -19.41
C PRO A 150 1.96 13.89 -18.16
N LEU A 151 1.81 13.13 -17.08
CA LEU A 151 1.13 13.60 -15.87
C LEU A 151 1.85 14.78 -15.19
N GLU A 152 3.14 14.96 -15.47
CA GLU A 152 4.01 15.95 -14.83
C GLU A 152 4.69 16.90 -15.86
N THR A 153 4.27 16.88 -17.13
CA THR A 153 4.77 17.77 -18.20
C THR A 153 3.67 18.66 -18.79
N ASP A 154 4.09 19.65 -19.59
CA ASP A 154 3.19 20.60 -20.26
C ASP A 154 2.37 21.43 -19.26
N GLY A 155 3.00 21.81 -18.14
CA GLY A 155 2.37 22.56 -17.06
C GLY A 155 1.46 21.74 -16.15
N ARG A 156 1.40 20.41 -16.34
CA ARG A 156 0.71 19.49 -15.42
C ARG A 156 1.61 19.10 -14.26
N SER A 157 0.97 18.73 -13.15
CA SER A 157 1.64 18.25 -11.95
C SER A 157 0.74 17.24 -11.25
N VAL A 158 1.36 16.22 -10.65
CA VAL A 158 0.67 15.31 -9.73
C VAL A 158 0.87 15.82 -8.31
N THR A 159 -0.20 15.92 -7.54
CA THR A 159 -0.13 16.19 -6.10
C THR A 159 -0.33 14.89 -5.33
N PRO A 160 0.58 14.49 -4.43
CA PRO A 160 0.41 13.28 -3.65
C PRO A 160 -0.79 13.40 -2.70
N CYS A 161 -1.50 12.27 -2.57
CA CYS A 161 -2.48 12.04 -1.51
C CYS A 161 -2.17 10.69 -0.84
N LEU A 162 -2.71 10.45 0.35
CA LEU A 162 -2.54 9.19 1.05
C LEU A 162 -3.43 8.12 0.40
N VAL A 163 -2.85 6.99 0.01
CA VAL A 163 -3.53 5.88 -0.68
C VAL A 163 -3.38 4.60 0.13
N HIS A 164 -4.43 3.78 0.27
CA HIS A 164 -4.43 2.51 1.02
C HIS A 164 -3.46 1.44 0.44
N THR A 165 -3.34 1.43 -0.89
CA THR A 165 -2.55 0.52 -1.75
C THR A 165 -2.84 -0.99 -1.68
N ASP A 166 -3.49 -1.51 -0.64
CA ASP A 166 -3.87 -2.93 -0.52
C ASP A 166 -5.38 -3.16 -0.35
N LEU A 167 -6.19 -2.47 -1.16
CA LEU A 167 -7.65 -2.56 -1.06
C LEU A 167 -8.17 -3.74 -1.89
N TRP A 168 -8.65 -4.79 -1.21
CA TRP A 168 -9.29 -5.98 -1.79
C TRP A 168 -10.40 -6.47 -0.85
N PRO A 169 -11.31 -7.37 -1.28
CA PRO A 169 -12.47 -7.77 -0.46
C PRO A 169 -12.18 -8.31 0.95
N GLY A 170 -10.94 -8.75 1.23
CA GLY A 170 -10.54 -9.16 2.57
C GLY A 170 -10.26 -8.00 3.54
N ASN A 171 -10.05 -6.78 3.03
CA ASN A 171 -9.56 -5.61 3.76
C ASN A 171 -10.64 -4.52 3.95
N PHE A 172 -11.90 -4.87 3.70
CA PHE A 172 -13.04 -4.05 4.09
C PHE A 172 -14.25 -4.89 4.45
N LYS A 173 -15.02 -4.45 5.45
CA LYS A 173 -16.22 -5.12 5.93
C LYS A 173 -17.26 -4.12 6.40
N PHE A 174 -18.53 -4.52 6.40
CA PHE A 174 -19.59 -3.73 7.06
C PHE A 174 -19.50 -3.86 8.59
N LYS A 175 -19.86 -2.80 9.28
CA LYS A 175 -20.33 -2.86 10.67
C LYS A 175 -21.72 -3.52 10.73
N PRO A 176 -22.15 -3.98 11.92
CA PRO A 176 -23.53 -4.42 12.17
C PRO A 176 -24.63 -3.40 11.90
N ASP A 177 -24.28 -2.15 11.58
CA ASP A 177 -25.23 -1.11 11.19
C ASP A 177 -25.65 -1.19 9.71
N ASP A 178 -25.06 -2.10 8.92
CA ASP A 178 -25.27 -2.28 7.47
C ASP A 178 -25.07 -1.01 6.61
N GLU A 179 -24.44 0.03 7.19
CA GLU A 179 -24.26 1.34 6.55
C GLU A 179 -22.77 1.71 6.49
N THR A 180 -22.00 1.38 7.53
CA THR A 180 -20.62 1.81 7.68
C THR A 180 -19.66 0.73 7.20
N VAL A 181 -18.89 1.02 6.16
CA VAL A 181 -17.74 0.18 5.77
C VAL A 181 -16.53 0.57 6.60
N ILE A 182 -15.86 -0.44 7.16
CA ILE A 182 -14.57 -0.34 7.81
C ILE A 182 -13.50 -0.89 6.89
N ILE A 183 -12.41 -0.15 6.76
CA ILE A 183 -11.24 -0.44 5.95
C ILE A 183 -10.06 -0.64 6.90
N PHE A 184 -9.24 -1.66 6.63
CA PHE A 184 -8.15 -2.06 7.50
C PHE A 184 -7.06 -2.80 6.71
N ASP A 185 -5.92 -3.05 7.36
CA ASP A 185 -4.75 -3.71 6.76
C ASP A 185 -4.20 -2.92 5.56
N SER A 186 -4.00 -1.63 5.83
CA SER A 186 -3.46 -0.66 4.89
C SER A 186 -1.95 -0.77 4.78
N ASN A 187 -1.45 -0.57 3.57
CA ASN A 187 -0.04 -0.38 3.29
C ASN A 187 0.15 1.02 2.68
N THR A 188 -0.10 2.05 3.49
CA THR A 188 -0.29 3.40 2.96
C THR A 188 0.92 4.00 2.28
N LEU A 189 0.65 4.81 1.26
CA LEU A 189 1.64 5.51 0.47
C LEU A 189 1.14 6.90 0.09
N TRP A 190 2.02 7.90 0.13
CA TRP A 190 1.78 9.19 -0.52
C TRP A 190 2.03 9.03 -2.02
N ALA A 191 0.95 9.03 -2.81
CA ALA A 191 0.95 8.61 -4.20
C ALA A 191 -0.03 9.42 -5.06
N HIS A 192 0.05 9.22 -6.37
CA HIS A 192 -1.04 9.58 -7.28
C HIS A 192 -2.33 8.83 -6.86
N ASN A 193 -3.47 9.52 -6.83
CA ASN A 193 -4.76 8.97 -6.38
C ASN A 193 -5.26 7.77 -7.22
N GLU A 194 -4.88 7.69 -8.49
CA GLU A 194 -5.19 6.52 -9.35
C GLU A 194 -4.27 5.31 -9.09
N ARG A 195 -3.37 5.37 -8.11
CA ARG A 195 -2.57 4.21 -7.71
C ARG A 195 -3.47 3.08 -7.21
N LYS A 196 -3.87 2.21 -8.13
CA LYS A 196 -4.56 0.94 -7.83
C LYS A 196 -3.63 -0.02 -7.10
N PRO A 197 -4.11 -0.99 -6.32
CA PRO A 197 -3.32 -2.10 -5.80
C PRO A 197 -2.67 -2.89 -6.95
N VAL A 198 -1.52 -2.45 -7.45
CA VAL A 198 -0.80 -3.17 -8.53
C VAL A 198 -0.37 -4.55 -8.04
N LEU A 199 -0.14 -4.68 -6.73
CA LEU A 199 0.28 -5.94 -6.15
C LEU A 199 -0.84 -6.95 -5.92
N SER A 200 -2.12 -6.57 -5.81
CA SER A 200 -3.18 -7.59 -5.68
C SER A 200 -3.36 -8.36 -6.99
N THR A 201 -3.24 -7.69 -8.15
CA THR A 201 -3.26 -8.35 -9.47
C THR A 201 -2.00 -9.16 -9.70
N VAL A 202 -0.84 -8.64 -9.32
CA VAL A 202 0.46 -9.29 -9.53
C VAL A 202 0.66 -10.46 -8.55
N VAL A 203 0.43 -10.29 -7.25
CA VAL A 203 0.48 -11.38 -6.24
C VAL A 203 -0.62 -12.41 -6.47
N ALA A 204 -1.83 -12.05 -6.90
CA ALA A 204 -2.82 -13.06 -7.30
C ALA A 204 -2.31 -13.93 -8.46
N LEU A 205 -1.57 -13.37 -9.42
CA LEU A 205 -0.90 -14.13 -10.49
C LEU A 205 0.25 -15.01 -9.97
N PHE A 206 0.89 -14.66 -8.85
CA PHE A 206 1.93 -15.46 -8.20
C PHE A 206 1.37 -16.54 -7.24
N SER A 207 0.23 -16.27 -6.60
CA SER A 207 -0.43 -17.18 -5.65
C SER A 207 -1.29 -18.24 -6.36
N ASN A 208 -1.91 -17.92 -7.50
CA ASN A 208 -2.70 -18.87 -8.30
C ASN A 208 -1.88 -19.88 -9.13
N ARG A 209 -0.56 -19.93 -8.99
CA ARG A 209 0.28 -21.00 -9.58
C ARG A 209 0.72 -22.07 -8.57
N ARG A 210 0.10 -22.09 -7.39
CA ARG A 210 0.18 -23.20 -6.43
C ARG A 210 -1.22 -23.77 -6.14
N GLN A 211 -1.88 -24.26 -7.18
CA GLN A 211 -2.85 -25.35 -7.10
C GLN A 211 -2.58 -26.29 -8.27
#